data_AF-A0A1X1FH22-F1
#
_entry.id   AF-A0A1X1FH22-F1
#
_cell.length_a   1.000
_cell.length_b   1.000
_cell.length_c   1.000
_cell.angle_alpha   90.00
_cell.angle_beta   90.00
_cell.angle_gamma   90.00
#
_symmetry.space_group_name_H-M   'P 1'
#
loop_
_entity.id
_entity.type
_entity.pdbx_description
1 polymer ?
#
loop_
_entity_poly.entity_id
_entity_poly.type
_entity_poly.pdbx_seq_one_letter_code
_entity_poly.pdbx_strand_id
1 'polypeptide(L)' 'MDENLKITVIGLLTLVFGTVLASVLASLGITNIIPGLLSFLVAAIIVVTAFTFRDHHLASKH' A
#
# COMPACT_ATOMS: atom_id res chain seq x y z
N MET A 1 9.33 -6.05 15.65
CA MET A 1 8.82 -4.69 15.41
C MET A 1 7.50 -4.58 16.12
N ASP A 2 7.27 -3.55 16.92
CA ASP A 2 6.01 -3.40 17.67
C ASP A 2 4.83 -3.30 16.70
N GLU A 3 3.68 -3.83 17.11
CA GLU A 3 2.49 -3.94 16.25
C GLU A 3 1.99 -2.58 15.78
N ASN A 4 2.06 -1.57 16.67
CA ASN A 4 1.79 -0.17 16.32
C ASN A 4 2.73 0.32 15.21
N LEU A 5 4.04 0.05 15.32
CA LEU A 5 5.01 0.48 14.32
C LEU A 5 4.77 -0.20 12.97
N LYS A 6 4.34 -1.47 12.97
CA LYS A 6 3.97 -2.20 11.76
C LYS A 6 2.76 -1.61 11.06
N ILE A 7 1.70 -1.28 11.80
CA ILE A 7 0.51 -0.63 11.26
C ILE A 7 0.87 0.76 10.70
N THR A 8 1.67 1.54 11.41
CA THR A 8 2.13 2.85 10.95
C THR A 8 2.92 2.74 9.64
N VAL A 9 3.84 1.77 9.53
CA VAL A 9 4.62 1.54 8.31
C VAL A 9 3.72 1.12 7.15
N ILE A 10 2.76 0.22 7.37
CA ILE A 10 1.78 -0.18 6.34
C ILE A 10 0.98 1.04 5.85
N GLY A 11 0.49 1.87 6.79
CA GLY A 11 -0.23 3.10 6.46
C GLY A 11 0.61 4.09 5.68
N LEU A 12 1.86 4.33 6.11
CA LEU A 12 2.78 5.24 5.45
C LEU A 12 3.09 4.79 4.01
N LEU A 13 3.39 3.51 3.81
CA LEU A 13 3.67 2.96 2.49
C LEU A 13 2.45 3.04 1.59
N THR A 14 1.27 2.70 2.10
CA THR A 14 0.01 2.82 1.37
C THR A 14 -0.24 4.26 0.91
N LEU A 15 0.02 5.24 1.78
CA LEU A 15 -0.11 6.66 1.44
C LEU A 15 0.88 7.05 0.33
N VAL A 16 2.16 6.71 0.48
CA VAL A 16 3.18 7.06 -0.52
C VAL A 16 2.88 6.44 -1.88
N PHE A 17 2.63 5.13 -1.93
CA PHE A 17 2.35 4.44 -3.19
C PHE A 17 1.01 4.86 -3.80
N GLY A 18 -0.02 5.05 -2.99
CA GLY A 18 -1.32 5.53 -3.42
C GLY A 18 -1.23 6.92 -4.04
N THR A 19 -0.50 7.85 -3.40
CA THR A 19 -0.28 9.20 -3.92
C THR A 19 0.49 9.19 -5.23
N VAL A 20 1.58 8.43 -5.32
CA VAL A 20 2.37 8.33 -6.57
C VAL A 20 1.51 7.79 -7.71
N LEU A 21 0.76 6.72 -7.47
CA LEU A 21 -0.08 6.10 -8.49
C LEU A 21 -1.23 7.04 -8.92
N ALA A 22 -1.85 7.74 -7.97
CA ALA A 22 -2.85 8.76 -8.27
C ALA A 22 -2.26 9.92 -9.09
N SER A 23 -1.04 10.37 -8.77
CA SER A 23 -0.34 11.40 -9.56
C SER A 23 -0.02 10.94 -10.98
N VAL A 24 0.38 9.69 -11.18
CA VAL A 24 0.59 9.11 -12.52
C VAL A 24 -0.72 9.08 -13.30
N LEU A 25 -1.81 8.60 -12.69
CA LEU A 25 -3.14 8.57 -13.34
C LEU A 25 -3.62 9.98 -13.71
N ALA A 26 -3.43 10.95 -12.82
CA ALA A 26 -3.74 12.36 -13.10
C ALA A 26 -2.92 12.91 -14.27
N SER A 27 -1.63 12.55 -14.35
CA SER A 27 -0.75 12.94 -15.46
C SER A 27 -1.15 12.33 -16.82
N LEU A 28 -1.90 11.22 -16.82
CA LEU A 28 -2.46 10.59 -18.02
C LEU A 28 -3.80 11.19 -18.43
N GLY A 29 -4.26 12.26 -17.76
CA GLY A 29 -5.56 12.91 -18.00
C GLY A 29 -6.73 12.25 -17.28
N ILE A 30 -6.46 11.24 -16.42
CA ILE A 30 -7.47 10.59 -15.61
C ILE A 30 -7.64 11.39 -14.31
N THR A 31 -8.44 12.45 -14.38
CA THR A 31 -8.69 13.38 -13.25
C THR A 31 -9.86 12.96 -12.37
N ASN A 32 -10.54 11.87 -12.72
CA ASN A 32 -11.72 11.43 -11.99
C ASN A 32 -11.33 10.85 -10.62
N ILE A 33 -12.11 11.15 -9.57
CA ILE A 33 -11.74 10.78 -8.19
C ILE A 33 -11.77 9.26 -7.95
N ILE A 34 -12.59 8.54 -8.73
CA ILE A 34 -12.77 7.08 -8.64
C ILE A 34 -11.45 6.33 -8.90
N PRO A 35 -10.73 6.55 -10.02
CA PRO A 35 -9.41 5.95 -10.25
C PRO A 35 -8.36 6.34 -9.21
N GLY A 36 -8.43 7.54 -8.63
CA GLY A 36 -7.62 7.93 -7.48
C GLY A 36 -7.90 7.06 -6.24
N LEU A 37 -9.17 6.86 -5.88
CA LEU A 37 -9.53 5.99 -4.76
C LEU A 37 -9.16 4.53 -5.00
N LEU A 38 -9.34 4.04 -6.24
CA LEU A 38 -8.97 2.67 -6.62
C LEU A 38 -7.45 2.44 -6.54
N SER A 39 -6.64 3.43 -6.92
CA SER A 39 -5.18 3.33 -6.80
C SER A 39 -4.71 3.24 -5.34
N PHE A 40 -5.35 3.97 -4.43
CA PHE A 40 -5.11 3.83 -2.99
C PHE A 40 -5.53 2.46 -2.45
N LEU A 41 -6.67 1.92 -2.90
CA LEU A 41 -7.13 0.59 -2.50
C LEU A 41 -6.15 -0.50 -2.97
N VAL A 42 -5.68 -0.41 -4.21
CA VAL A 42 -4.68 -1.34 -4.76
C VAL A 42 -3.37 -1.25 -4.00
N ALA A 43 -2.88 -0.05 -3.70
CA ALA A 43 -1.69 0.16 -2.89
C ALA A 43 -1.82 -0.49 -1.49
N ALA A 44 -2.98 -0.33 -0.84
CA ALA A 44 -3.25 -0.92 0.47
C ALA A 44 -3.18 -2.46 0.43
N ILE A 45 -3.82 -3.07 -0.57
CA ILE A 45 -3.81 -4.53 -0.76
C ILE A 45 -2.38 -5.03 -0.98
N ILE A 46 -1.60 -4.36 -1.82
CA ILE A 46 -0.20 -4.73 -2.10
C ILE A 46 0.64 -4.67 -0.83
N VAL A 47 0.58 -3.57 -0.09
CA VAL A 47 1.40 -3.37 1.10
C VAL A 47 1.00 -4.36 2.20
N VAL A 48 -0.29 -4.55 2.45
CA VAL A 48 -0.77 -5.53 3.45
C VAL A 48 -0.35 -6.94 3.06
N THR A 49 -0.55 -7.32 1.79
CA THR A 49 -0.17 -8.65 1.29
C THR A 49 1.34 -8.86 1.40
N ALA A 50 2.15 -7.88 1.01
CA ALA A 50 3.60 -7.95 1.08
C ALA A 50 4.11 -8.13 2.53
N PHE A 51 3.48 -7.46 3.50
CA PHE A 51 3.80 -7.65 4.92
C PHE A 51 3.34 -9.01 5.44
N THR A 52 2.11 -9.43 5.16
CA THR A 52 1.59 -10.74 5.57
C THR A 52 2.43 -11.90 5.04
N PHE A 53 2.88 -11.84 3.78
CA PHE A 53 3.79 -12.84 3.22
C PHE A 53 5.17 -12.82 3.90
N ARG A 54 5.68 -11.64 4.26
CA ARG A 54 6.95 -11.52 5.00
C ARG A 54 6.86 -12.16 6.38
N ASP A 55 5.75 -11.98 7.09
CA ASP A 55 5.53 -12.62 8.40
C ASP A 55 5.46 -14.15 8.27
N HIS A 56 4.71 -14.68 7.29
CA HIS A 56 4.64 -16.12 7.05
C HIS A 56 6.00 -16.74 6.71
N HIS A 57 6.84 -16.03 5.94
CA HIS A 57 8.18 -16.51 5.59
C HIS A 57 9.13 -16.51 6.80
N LEU A 58 8.98 -15.56 7.73
CA LEU A 58 9.74 -15.52 8.97
C LEU A 58 9.27 -16.59 9.97
N ALA A 59 7.98 -16.91 10.01
CA ALA A 59 7.41 -17.96 10.85
C ALA A 59 7.77 -19.38 10.37
N SER A 60 7.95 -19.59 9.06
CA SER A 60 8.33 -20.89 8.48
C SER A 60 9.78 -21.30 8.78
N LYS A 61 10.61 -20.41 9.31
CA LYS A 61 12.05 -20.64 9.50
C LYS A 61 12.44 -21.01 10.93
N HIS A 62 11.45 -21.25 11.80
CA HIS A 62 11.64 -21.44 13.23
C HIS A 62 11.23 -22.83 13.72
#